data_AF-A0A2C6MCH6-F1
#
_entry.id   AF-A0A2C6MCH6-F1
#
_cell.length_a   1.000
_cell.length_b   1.000
_cell.length_c   1.000
_cell.angle_alpha   90.00
_cell.angle_beta   90.00
_cell.angle_gamma   90.00
#
_symmetry.space_group_name_H-M   'P 1'
#
loop_
_entity.id
_entity.type
_entity.pdbx_description
1 polymer ?
#
loop_
_entity_poly.entity_id
_entity_poly.type
_entity_poly.pdbx_seq_one_letter_code
_entity_poly.pdbx_strand_id
1 'polypeptide(L)'
;MLCQLDQVKQILDIAIAVKNSLEGDSGIIDHRDYDRKACSVIFGLLLLKNYDVFIQAGVLAAGEKEYDHFWIEVYLDNEAFVLDVTLSRLAENIKKELPEICFMPKEEAVEVYGYGPGRDYEWRREDCEKTLWQKVLAALDIHTPLDELLDEIDETLS
;
A
#
# COMPACT_ATOMS: atom_id res chain seq x y z
N MET A 1 -23.15 -9.39 3.72
CA MET A 1 -22.89 -8.67 2.46
C MET A 1 -22.50 -7.26 2.86
N LEU A 2 -21.21 -6.95 2.80
CA LEU A 2 -20.73 -5.58 2.98
C LEU A 2 -21.17 -4.80 1.73
N CYS A 3 -21.69 -3.58 1.89
CA CYS A 3 -21.96 -2.77 0.71
C CYS A 3 -20.63 -2.26 0.14
N GLN A 4 -20.58 -1.90 -1.15
CA GLN A 4 -19.36 -1.42 -1.82
C GLN A 4 -18.73 -0.23 -1.06
N LEU A 5 -19.55 0.62 -0.43
CA LEU A 5 -19.09 1.73 0.40
C LEU A 5 -18.35 1.25 1.68
N ASP A 6 -18.77 0.14 2.28
CA ASP A 6 -18.10 -0.42 3.46
C ASP A 6 -16.72 -0.98 3.09
N GLN A 7 -16.61 -1.59 1.91
CA GLN A 7 -15.33 -2.11 1.40
C GLN A 7 -14.34 -0.97 1.15
N VAL A 8 -14.77 0.07 0.42
CA VAL A 8 -13.94 1.25 0.16
C VAL A 8 -13.54 1.94 1.46
N LYS A 9 -14.47 2.11 2.41
CA LYS A 9 -14.15 2.67 3.73
C LYS A 9 -13.05 1.87 4.41
N GLN A 10 -13.16 0.55 4.43
CA GLN A 10 -12.18 -0.31 5.09
C GLN A 10 -10.79 -0.23 4.43
N ILE A 11 -10.73 -0.19 3.10
CA ILE A 11 -9.48 -0.01 2.35
C ILE A 11 -8.83 1.33 2.73
N LEU A 12 -9.61 2.41 2.72
CA LEU A 12 -9.12 3.75 3.05
C LEU A 12 -8.71 3.88 4.52
N ASP A 13 -9.44 3.27 5.45
CA ASP A 13 -9.07 3.26 6.87
C ASP A 13 -7.68 2.61 7.08
N ILE A 14 -7.41 1.48 6.40
CA ILE A 14 -6.08 0.83 6.41
C ILE A 14 -5.03 1.75 5.81
N ALA A 15 -5.30 2.31 4.63
CA ALA A 15 -4.38 3.19 3.93
C ALA A 15 -3.97 4.40 4.80
N ILE A 16 -4.95 5.06 5.43
CA ILE A 16 -4.73 6.19 6.33
C ILE A 16 -3.89 5.77 7.55
N ALA A 17 -4.21 4.63 8.18
CA ALA A 17 -3.46 4.14 9.34
C ALA A 17 -1.99 3.86 9.01
N VAL A 18 -1.72 3.26 7.83
CA VAL A 18 -0.36 2.99 7.35
C VAL A 18 0.37 4.29 7.04
N LYS A 19 -0.24 5.21 6.28
CA LYS A 19 0.33 6.53 5.97
C LYS A 19 0.77 7.27 7.24
N ASN A 20 -0.15 7.44 8.19
CA ASN A 20 0.11 8.20 9.42
C ASN A 20 1.19 7.54 10.28
N SER A 21 1.25 6.20 10.30
CA SER A 21 2.27 5.47 11.06
C SER A 21 3.67 5.58 10.46
N LEU A 22 3.74 5.67 9.12
CA LEU A 22 4.97 5.87 8.37
C LEU A 22 5.51 7.30 8.45
N GLU A 23 4.65 8.33 8.43
CA GLU A 23 5.07 9.74 8.59
C GLU A 23 5.69 10.00 9.98
N GLY A 24 5.26 9.26 11.00
CA GLY A 24 5.84 9.28 12.34
C GLY A 24 7.19 8.55 12.46
N ASP A 25 7.71 7.96 11.38
CA ASP A 25 8.98 7.23 11.37
C ASP A 25 10.09 8.02 10.67
N SER A 26 10.93 8.69 11.47
CA SER A 26 12.02 9.54 10.99
C SER A 26 13.24 8.77 10.47
N GLY A 27 13.22 7.43 10.53
CA GLY A 27 14.34 6.57 10.13
C GLY A 27 14.42 6.25 8.63
N ILE A 28 13.35 6.49 7.86
CA ILE A 28 13.27 6.03 6.47
C ILE A 28 13.72 7.14 5.50
N ILE A 29 14.90 6.97 4.92
CA ILE A 29 15.53 7.92 4.00
C ILE A 29 15.32 7.53 2.53
N ASP A 30 15.10 6.24 2.25
CA ASP A 30 14.92 5.72 0.90
C ASP A 30 13.42 5.59 0.55
N HIS A 31 12.99 6.28 -0.51
CA HIS A 31 11.61 6.23 -1.01
C HIS A 31 11.19 4.79 -1.31
N ARG A 32 12.06 4.01 -1.95
CA ARG A 32 11.71 2.65 -2.35
C ARG A 32 11.47 1.72 -1.16
N ASP A 33 12.25 1.88 -0.10
CA ASP A 33 12.05 1.14 1.15
C ASP A 33 10.75 1.57 1.85
N TYR A 34 10.44 2.87 1.81
CA TYR A 34 9.20 3.43 2.33
C TYR A 34 7.96 2.84 1.63
N ASP A 35 7.97 2.81 0.30
CA ASP A 35 6.88 2.27 -0.52
C ASP A 35 6.68 0.78 -0.26
N ARG A 36 7.78 0.02 -0.22
CA ARG A 36 7.75 -1.42 0.05
C ARG A 36 7.19 -1.72 1.44
N LYS A 37 7.60 -0.97 2.46
CA LYS A 37 7.06 -1.10 3.83
C LYS A 37 5.57 -0.82 3.88
N ALA A 38 5.15 0.28 3.25
CA ALA A 38 3.73 0.63 3.14
C ALA A 38 2.93 -0.49 2.50
N CYS A 39 3.38 -0.96 1.33
CA CYS A 39 2.73 -2.04 0.60
C CYS A 39 2.68 -3.34 1.40
N SER A 40 3.78 -3.72 2.09
CA SER A 40 3.83 -4.93 2.92
C SER A 40 2.73 -4.96 3.99
N VAL A 41 2.52 -3.83 4.68
CA VAL A 41 1.49 -3.73 5.72
C VAL A 41 0.08 -3.71 5.13
N ILE A 42 -0.14 -2.88 4.12
CA ILE A 42 -1.46 -2.76 3.46
C ILE A 42 -1.88 -4.11 2.87
N PHE A 43 -0.97 -4.76 2.13
CA PHE A 43 -1.20 -6.08 1.54
C PHE A 43 -1.63 -7.10 2.59
N GLY A 44 -0.86 -7.26 3.66
CA GLY A 44 -1.18 -8.26 4.69
C GLY A 44 -2.54 -8.01 5.35
N LEU A 45 -2.86 -6.75 5.68
CA LEU A 45 -4.15 -6.41 6.29
C LEU A 45 -5.34 -6.60 5.35
N LEU A 46 -5.17 -6.32 4.05
CA LEU A 46 -6.21 -6.54 3.04
C LEU A 46 -6.37 -8.03 2.72
N LEU A 47 -5.27 -8.80 2.65
CA LEU A 47 -5.28 -10.24 2.43
C LEU A 47 -6.09 -10.96 3.52
N LEU A 48 -5.83 -10.66 4.80
CA LEU A 48 -6.58 -11.23 5.93
C LEU A 48 -8.08 -10.87 5.93
N LYS A 49 -8.46 -9.85 5.16
CA LYS A 49 -9.86 -9.44 4.97
C LYS A 49 -10.48 -10.07 3.72
N ASN A 50 -9.78 -11.00 3.08
CA ASN A 50 -10.17 -11.68 1.85
C ASN A 50 -10.34 -10.75 0.64
N TYR A 51 -9.59 -9.65 0.58
CA TYR A 51 -9.46 -8.89 -0.66
C TYR A 51 -8.52 -9.61 -1.61
N ASP A 52 -8.85 -9.56 -2.90
CA ASP A 52 -7.93 -9.95 -3.97
C ASP A 52 -6.95 -8.80 -4.19
N VAL A 53 -5.72 -8.96 -3.69
CA VAL A 53 -4.75 -7.89 -3.52
C VAL A 53 -3.36 -8.36 -3.93
N PHE A 54 -2.60 -7.48 -4.61
CA PHE A 54 -1.26 -7.78 -5.09
C PHE A 54 -0.33 -6.60 -4.83
N ILE A 55 0.91 -6.90 -4.43
CA ILE A 55 1.97 -5.90 -4.41
C ILE A 55 2.57 -5.84 -5.82
N GLN A 56 2.64 -4.64 -6.37
CA GLN A 56 3.31 -4.38 -7.63
C GLN A 56 4.64 -3.69 -7.40
N ALA A 57 5.68 -4.18 -8.07
CA ALA A 57 6.97 -3.50 -8.18
C ALA A 57 7.17 -3.05 -9.62
N GLY A 58 7.35 -1.76 -9.85
CA GLY A 58 7.50 -1.25 -11.21
C GLY A 58 8.10 0.14 -11.22
N VAL A 59 7.73 0.92 -12.24
CA VAL A 59 8.19 2.29 -12.40
C VAL A 59 7.02 3.27 -12.38
N LEU A 60 7.21 4.41 -11.75
CA LEU A 60 6.33 5.58 -11.88
C LEU A 60 7.01 6.59 -12.80
N ALA A 61 6.35 6.92 -13.92
CA ALA A 61 6.80 7.92 -14.87
C ALA A 61 6.28 9.31 -14.45
N ALA A 62 7.18 10.21 -14.10
CA ALA A 62 6.85 11.58 -13.76
C ALA A 62 7.66 12.57 -14.60
N GLY A 63 7.03 13.08 -15.65
CA GLY A 63 7.68 13.90 -16.66
C GLY A 63 8.64 13.06 -17.51
N GLU A 64 9.90 13.46 -17.59
CA GLU A 64 10.97 12.74 -18.33
C GLU A 64 11.74 11.73 -17.45
N LYS A 65 11.30 11.52 -16.20
CA LYS A 65 11.99 10.66 -15.24
C LYS A 65 11.12 9.47 -14.86
N GLU A 66 11.78 8.35 -14.61
CA GLU A 66 11.19 7.14 -14.07
C GLU A 66 11.78 6.88 -12.68
N TYR A 67 10.93 6.41 -11.77
CA TYR A 67 11.27 6.09 -10.40
C TYR A 67 10.85 4.66 -10.10
N ASP A 68 11.76 3.84 -9.58
CA ASP A 68 11.39 2.53 -9.03
C ASP A 68 10.39 2.77 -7.89
N HIS A 69 9.23 2.12 -7.99
CA HIS A 69 8.10 2.37 -7.09
C HIS A 69 7.37 1.06 -6.75
N PHE A 70 6.76 1.02 -5.57
CA PHE A 70 5.85 -0.05 -5.17
C PHE A 70 4.44 0.50 -4.93
N TRP A 71 3.43 -0.23 -5.36
CA TRP A 71 2.02 0.10 -5.09
C TRP A 71 1.22 -1.18 -4.85
N ILE A 72 -0.01 -1.01 -4.35
CA ILE A 72 -0.95 -2.12 -4.20
C ILE A 72 -1.95 -2.08 -5.36
N GLU A 73 -2.25 -3.23 -5.94
CA GLU A 73 -3.45 -3.43 -6.76
C GLU A 73 -4.50 -4.18 -5.94
N VAL A 74 -5.67 -3.57 -5.76
CA VAL A 74 -6.84 -4.18 -5.12
C VAL A 74 -7.90 -4.44 -6.19
N TYR A 75 -8.38 -5.67 -6.30
CA TYR A 75 -9.42 -6.03 -7.26
C TYR A 75 -10.80 -5.96 -6.61
N LEU A 76 -11.67 -5.11 -7.15
CA LEU A 76 -13.06 -4.95 -6.75
C LEU A 76 -13.94 -5.23 -7.97
N ASP A 77 -14.83 -6.21 -7.89
CA ASP A 77 -15.72 -6.62 -9.00
C ASP A 77 -15.00 -6.89 -10.34
N ASN A 78 -13.79 -7.45 -10.27
CA ASN A 78 -12.85 -7.70 -11.39
C ASN A 78 -12.22 -6.45 -12.03
N GLU A 79 -12.34 -5.30 -11.38
CA GLU A 79 -11.64 -4.08 -11.76
C GLU A 79 -10.46 -3.83 -10.80
N ALA A 80 -9.29 -3.54 -11.36
CA ALA A 80 -8.08 -3.28 -10.60
C ALA A 80 -8.01 -1.80 -10.18
N PHE A 81 -7.86 -1.56 -8.88
CA PHE A 81 -7.63 -0.25 -8.30
C PHE A 81 -6.19 -0.14 -7.81
N VAL A 82 -5.51 0.94 -8.18
CA VAL A 82 -4.23 1.30 -7.59
C VAL A 82 -4.49 1.93 -6.23
N LEU A 83 -3.84 1.39 -5.20
CA LEU A 83 -3.78 1.94 -3.85
C LEU A 83 -2.34 2.31 -3.51
N ASP A 84 -2.10 3.58 -3.24
CA ASP A 84 -0.78 4.13 -2.95
C ASP A 84 -0.87 5.24 -1.90
N VAL A 85 -0.09 5.13 -0.83
CA VAL A 85 -0.07 6.08 0.29
C VAL A 85 1.24 6.87 0.39
N THR A 86 2.13 6.69 -0.59
CA THR A 86 3.48 7.26 -0.59
C THR A 86 3.75 8.15 -1.79
N LEU A 87 2.86 8.14 -2.79
CA LEU A 87 2.91 8.99 -3.98
C LEU A 87 3.20 10.47 -3.67
N SER A 88 2.57 11.04 -2.63
CA SER A 88 2.78 12.45 -2.22
C SER A 88 4.24 12.80 -1.92
N ARG A 89 5.07 11.82 -1.51
CA ARG A 89 6.49 12.04 -1.23
C ARG A 89 7.31 12.30 -2.50
N LEU A 90 6.80 11.93 -3.67
CA LEU A 90 7.42 12.26 -4.95
C LEU A 90 7.11 13.70 -5.38
N ALA A 91 6.18 14.40 -4.73
CA ALA A 91 5.77 15.76 -5.10
C ALA A 91 6.97 16.73 -5.13
N GLU A 92 7.91 16.58 -4.19
CA GLU A 92 9.15 17.38 -4.14
C GLU A 92 10.04 17.16 -5.37
N ASN A 93 10.06 15.93 -5.89
CA ASN A 93 10.88 15.55 -7.04
C ASN A 93 10.27 16.00 -8.37
N ILE A 94 8.95 16.14 -8.44
CA ILE A 94 8.22 16.29 -9.71
C ILE A 94 7.44 17.60 -9.83
N LYS A 95 7.48 18.47 -8.80
CA LYS A 95 6.84 19.80 -8.76
C LYS A 95 5.35 19.77 -9.14
N LYS A 96 4.66 18.69 -8.82
CA LYS A 96 3.23 18.49 -9.02
C LYS A 96 2.59 18.22 -7.67
N GLU A 97 1.40 18.76 -7.44
CA GLU A 97 0.59 18.39 -6.29
C GLU A 97 0.09 16.96 -6.49
N LEU A 98 0.47 16.08 -5.58
CA LEU A 98 0.12 14.66 -5.61
C LEU A 98 -0.78 14.34 -4.42
N PRO A 99 -1.76 13.43 -4.59
CA PRO A 99 -2.65 13.07 -3.50
C PRO A 99 -1.89 12.37 -2.38
N GLU A 100 -2.34 12.57 -1.15
CA GLU A 100 -1.80 11.86 0.01
C GLU A 100 -2.10 10.35 -0.02
N ILE A 101 -3.24 10.00 -0.59
CA ILE A 101 -3.66 8.62 -0.85
C ILE A 101 -4.24 8.58 -2.26
N CYS A 102 -3.66 7.77 -3.13
CA CYS A 102 -4.22 7.43 -4.43
C CYS A 102 -5.04 6.15 -4.26
N PHE A 103 -6.34 6.21 -4.58
CA PHE A 103 -7.21 5.04 -4.68
C PHE A 103 -8.16 5.22 -5.85
N MET A 104 -7.81 4.66 -7.01
CA MET A 104 -8.56 4.85 -8.26
C MET A 104 -8.33 3.69 -9.24
N PRO A 105 -9.16 3.52 -10.28
CA PRO A 105 -8.95 2.52 -11.30
C PRO A 105 -7.54 2.59 -11.89
N LYS A 106 -6.95 1.44 -12.17
CA LYS A 106 -5.57 1.34 -12.68
C LYS A 106 -5.38 2.14 -13.96
N GLU A 107 -6.31 2.07 -14.90
CA GLU A 107 -6.25 2.81 -16.16
C GLU A 107 -6.15 4.33 -15.91
N GLU A 108 -6.97 4.87 -15.00
CA GLU A 108 -6.91 6.28 -14.61
C GLU A 108 -5.60 6.62 -13.90
N ALA A 109 -5.11 5.75 -13.01
CA ALA A 109 -3.84 5.97 -12.31
C ALA A 109 -2.66 6.04 -13.30
N VAL A 110 -2.62 5.16 -14.30
CA VAL A 110 -1.63 5.20 -15.39
C VAL A 110 -1.68 6.55 -16.11
N GLU A 111 -2.87 7.00 -16.50
CA GLU A 111 -3.03 8.26 -17.25
C GLU A 111 -2.69 9.52 -16.41
N VAL A 112 -3.11 9.55 -15.15
CA VAL A 112 -3.02 10.75 -14.30
C VAL A 112 -1.67 10.87 -13.62
N TYR A 113 -1.10 9.75 -13.17
CA TYR A 113 0.10 9.70 -12.34
C TYR A 113 1.27 8.94 -12.96
N GLY A 114 1.08 8.26 -14.09
CA GLY A 114 2.15 7.63 -14.83
C GLY A 114 2.61 6.28 -14.27
N TYR A 115 1.73 5.55 -13.59
CA TYR A 115 2.04 4.17 -13.19
C TYR A 115 2.39 3.35 -14.43
N GLY A 116 3.60 2.80 -14.46
CA GLY A 116 4.10 1.98 -15.54
C GLY A 116 3.74 0.50 -15.37
N PRO A 117 4.32 -0.38 -16.21
CA PRO A 117 4.23 -1.81 -16.03
C PRO A 117 4.79 -2.22 -14.66
N GLY A 118 3.97 -2.92 -13.87
CA GLY A 118 4.36 -3.58 -12.63
C GLY A 118 4.60 -5.08 -12.84
N ARG A 119 5.36 -5.68 -11.94
CA ARG A 119 5.40 -7.13 -11.73
C ARG A 119 4.96 -7.45 -10.31
N ASP A 120 4.29 -8.58 -10.17
CA ASP A 120 3.94 -9.10 -8.85
C ASP A 120 5.20 -9.25 -7.99
N TYR A 121 5.11 -8.73 -6.78
CA TYR A 121 6.12 -8.84 -5.77
C TYR A 121 5.61 -9.77 -4.66
N GLU A 122 6.35 -10.85 -4.42
CA GLU A 122 6.06 -11.79 -3.34
C GLU A 122 6.29 -11.11 -1.98
N TRP A 123 5.23 -11.02 -1.19
CA TRP A 123 5.29 -10.49 0.17
C TRP A 123 6.28 -11.28 1.02
N ARG A 124 7.06 -10.57 1.85
CA ARG A 124 7.96 -11.17 2.82
C ARG A 124 7.73 -10.55 4.19
N ARG A 125 7.77 -11.38 5.22
CA ARG A 125 7.62 -10.96 6.61
C ARG A 125 8.62 -9.89 7.03
N GLU A 126 9.82 -9.90 6.45
CA GLU A 126 10.91 -8.98 6.76
C GLU A 126 10.83 -7.65 6.00
N ASP A 127 9.87 -7.45 5.09
CA ASP A 127 9.75 -6.21 4.32
C ASP A 127 9.35 -5.00 5.18
N CYS A 128 8.86 -5.23 6.39
CA CYS A 128 8.47 -4.18 7.32
C CYS A 128 8.86 -4.52 8.76
N GLU A 129 9.41 -3.56 9.50
CA GLU A 129 9.74 -3.78 10.91
C GLU A 129 8.47 -3.97 11.76
N LYS A 130 8.60 -4.78 12.82
CA LYS A 130 7.50 -5.03 13.79
C LYS A 130 6.96 -3.74 14.41
N THR A 131 7.81 -2.72 14.59
CA THR A 131 7.42 -1.44 15.19
C THR A 131 6.40 -0.69 14.34
N LEU A 132 6.55 -0.70 13.01
CA LEU A 132 5.60 -0.05 12.13
C LEU A 132 4.27 -0.82 12.11
N TRP A 133 4.32 -2.15 12.00
CA TRP A 133 3.14 -3.01 12.14
C TRP A 133 2.36 -2.71 13.43
N GLN A 134 3.04 -2.68 14.59
CA GLN A 134 2.40 -2.39 15.87
C GLN A 134 1.73 -1.01 15.92
N LYS A 135 2.35 0.03 15.34
CA LYS A 135 1.73 1.37 15.23
C LYS A 135 0.43 1.31 14.42
N VAL A 136 0.45 0.59 13.29
CA VAL A 136 -0.72 0.45 12.41
C VAL A 136 -1.84 -0.34 13.09
N LEU A 137 -1.52 -1.47 13.72
CA LEU A 137 -2.50 -2.26 14.46
C LEU A 137 -3.15 -1.46 15.59
N ALA A 138 -2.36 -0.67 16.33
CA ALA A 138 -2.87 0.23 17.36
C ALA A 138 -3.78 1.32 16.78
N ALA A 139 -3.43 1.90 15.63
CA ALA A 139 -4.25 2.92 14.96
C ALA A 139 -5.59 2.36 14.45
N LEU A 140 -5.63 1.07 14.11
CA LEU A 140 -6.84 0.36 13.64
C LEU A 140 -7.61 -0.33 14.78
N ASP A 141 -7.19 -0.17 16.03
CA ASP A 141 -7.77 -0.85 17.21
C ASP A 141 -7.79 -2.39 17.07
N ILE A 142 -6.76 -2.96 16.43
CA ILE A 142 -6.58 -4.40 16.27
C ILE A 142 -5.77 -4.92 17.45
N HIS A 143 -6.36 -5.83 18.23
CA HIS A 143 -5.72 -6.39 19.43
C HIS A 143 -5.06 -7.75 19.23
N THR A 144 -5.18 -8.35 18.04
CA THR A 144 -4.50 -9.60 17.70
C THR A 144 -2.98 -9.43 17.85
N PRO A 145 -2.27 -10.35 18.54
CA PRO A 145 -0.82 -10.33 18.60
C PRO A 145 -0.18 -10.29 17.22
N LEU A 146 0.83 -9.44 17.03
CA LEU A 146 1.47 -9.27 15.71
C LEU A 146 2.02 -10.59 15.16
N ASP A 147 2.64 -11.42 16.00
CA ASP A 147 3.23 -12.68 15.52
C ASP A 147 2.16 -13.64 14.99
N GLU A 148 0.99 -13.71 15.64
CA GLU A 148 -0.16 -14.49 15.17
C GLU A 148 -0.71 -13.96 13.84
N LEU A 149 -0.81 -12.63 13.70
CA LEU A 149 -1.28 -12.00 12.46
C LEU A 149 -0.33 -12.26 11.29
N LEU A 150 0.99 -12.21 11.53
CA LEU A 150 1.99 -12.49 10.50
C LEU A 150 2.00 -13.98 10.12
N ASP A 151 1.82 -14.89 11.08
CA ASP A 151 1.70 -16.32 10.82
C ASP A 151 0.45 -16.61 9.96
N GLU A 152 -0.68 -15.94 10.22
CA GLU A 152 -1.90 -16.07 9.41
C GLU A 152 -1.71 -15.59 7.96
N ILE A 153 -0.92 -14.53 7.75
CA ILE A 153 -0.56 -14.06 6.40
C ILE A 153 0.30 -15.12 5.69
N ASP A 154 1.34 -15.65 6.35
CA ASP A 154 2.21 -16.70 5.80
C ASP A 154 1.40 -17.95 5.40
N GLU A 155 0.43 -18.35 6.23
CA GLU A 155 -0.48 -19.47 5.96
C GLU A 155 -1.42 -19.19 4.77
N THR A 156 -1.90 -17.95 4.61
CA THR A 156 -2.80 -17.58 3.51
C THR A 156 -2.09 -17.58 2.15
N LEU A 157 -0.77 -17.41 2.13
CA LEU A 157 0.05 -17.42 0.91
C LEU A 157 0.50 -18.83 0.48
N SER A 158 0.33 -19.84 1.35
CA SER A 158 0.83 -21.21 1.17
C SER A 158 -0.15 -22.12 0.42
#